data_AF-A0A562CCU8-F1
#
_entry.id   AF-A0A562CCU8-F1
#
_cell.length_a   1.000
_cell.length_b   1.000
_cell.length_c   1.000
_cell.angle_alpha   90.00
_cell.angle_beta   90.00
_cell.angle_gamma   90.00
#
_symmetry.space_group_name_H-M   'P 1'
#
loop_
_entity.id
_entity.type
_entity.pdbx_description
1 polymer ?
#
loop_
_entity_poly.entity_id
_entity_poly.type
_entity_poly.pdbx_seq_one_letter_code
_entity_poly.pdbx_strand_id
1 'polypeptide(L)'
;MGTTMLELTYVAATSRLERLGPRERRVLQMVAHGQSGSAIARQLGLTPEEAEAVTRRVFDKLGLVPSAHLGRRVLAVLTLRQARDVARDVARAEAG
;
A
#
# COMPACT_ATOMS: atom_id res chain seq x y z
N MET A 1 -25.53 10.49 13.54
CA MET A 1 -24.23 11.19 13.72
C MET A 1 -23.13 10.18 14.02
N GLY A 2 -22.73 9.37 13.04
CA GLY A 2 -21.75 8.27 13.21
C GLY A 2 -20.61 8.30 12.18
N THR A 3 -20.40 9.44 11.52
CA THR A 3 -19.63 9.53 10.27
C THR A 3 -18.18 9.98 10.45
N THR A 4 -17.71 10.26 11.67
CA THR A 4 -16.45 11.03 11.83
C THR A 4 -15.21 10.18 12.09
N MET A 5 -15.33 9.02 12.75
CA MET A 5 -14.15 8.26 13.19
C MET A 5 -13.51 7.43 12.06
N LEU A 6 -14.32 6.86 11.16
CA LEU A 6 -13.83 6.08 10.02
C LEU A 6 -13.18 6.97 8.94
N GLU A 7 -13.74 8.16 8.68
CA GLU A 7 -13.18 9.15 7.74
C GLU A 7 -11.81 9.67 8.22
N LEU A 8 -11.68 10.04 9.51
CA LEU A 8 -10.40 10.49 10.06
C LEU A 8 -9.32 9.40 10.02
N THR A 9 -9.71 8.15 10.26
CA THR A 9 -8.79 6.99 10.16
C THR A 9 -8.36 6.74 8.72
N TYR A 10 -9.29 6.93 7.77
CA TYR A 10 -9.05 6.75 6.35
C TYR A 10 -8.12 7.83 5.75
N VAL A 11 -8.36 9.09 6.09
CA VAL A 11 -7.49 10.22 5.67
C VAL A 11 -6.09 10.03 6.24
N ALA A 12 -5.97 9.67 7.51
CA ALA A 12 -4.67 9.39 8.12
C ALA A 12 -3.91 8.25 7.42
N ALA A 13 -4.60 7.19 6.98
CA ALA A 13 -4.00 6.06 6.26
C ALA A 13 -3.51 6.44 4.85
N THR A 14 -4.29 7.24 4.11
CA THR A 14 -3.90 7.70 2.76
C THR A 14 -2.68 8.62 2.80
N SER A 15 -2.57 9.50 3.79
CA SER A 15 -1.36 10.33 4.00
C SER A 15 -0.11 9.51 4.33
N ARG A 16 -0.22 8.28 4.87
CA ARG A 16 0.97 7.42 5.11
C ARG A 16 1.49 6.80 3.82
N LEU A 17 0.61 6.50 2.86
CA LEU A 17 0.99 5.97 1.56
C LEU A 17 1.75 6.99 0.72
N GLU A 18 1.46 8.28 0.90
CA GLU A 18 2.17 9.38 0.22
C GLU A 18 3.65 9.46 0.64
N ARG A 19 3.98 9.06 1.88
CA ARG A 19 5.36 9.02 2.40
C ARG A 19 6.22 7.89 1.84
N LEU A 20 5.63 6.94 1.10
CA LEU A 20 6.37 5.87 0.45
C LEU A 20 6.95 6.35 -0.89
N GLY A 21 8.24 6.10 -1.08
CA GLY A 21 8.92 6.31 -2.35
C GLY A 21 8.48 5.31 -3.42
N PRO A 22 8.85 5.52 -4.71
CA PRO A 22 8.42 4.67 -5.82
C PRO A 22 8.76 3.18 -5.63
N ARG A 23 9.98 2.88 -5.17
CA ARG A 23 10.43 1.50 -4.92
C ARG A 23 9.65 0.84 -3.77
N GLU A 24 9.35 1.60 -2.73
CA GLU A 24 8.58 1.14 -1.56
C GLU A 24 7.13 0.82 -1.93
N ARG A 25 6.50 1.64 -2.79
CA ARG A 25 5.16 1.36 -3.33
C ARG A 25 5.14 0.08 -4.16
N ARG A 26 6.20 -0.18 -4.93
CA ARG A 26 6.33 -1.41 -5.74
C ARG A 26 6.41 -2.66 -4.86
N VAL A 27 7.22 -2.60 -3.79
CA VAL A 27 7.28 -3.66 -2.78
C VAL A 27 5.91 -3.87 -2.13
N LEU A 28 5.24 -2.79 -1.72
CA LEU A 28 3.91 -2.88 -1.10
C LEU A 28 2.87 -3.54 -2.02
N GLN A 29 2.86 -3.23 -3.32
CA GLN A 29 2.00 -3.90 -4.30
C GLN A 29 2.29 -5.40 -4.37
N MET A 30 3.55 -5.79 -4.47
CA MET A 30 3.95 -7.19 -4.61
C MET A 30 3.63 -8.01 -3.36
N VAL A 31 3.86 -7.43 -2.17
CA VAL A 31 3.43 -8.01 -0.89
C VAL A 31 1.91 -8.19 -0.84
N ALA A 32 1.15 -7.21 -1.33
CA ALA A 32 -0.30 -7.31 -1.40
C ALA A 32 -0.71 -8.50 -2.29
N HIS A 33 -0.10 -8.67 -3.45
CA HIS A 33 -0.35 -9.80 -4.35
C HIS A 33 0.13 -11.16 -3.80
N GLY A 34 0.65 -11.23 -2.56
CA GLY A 34 1.09 -12.48 -1.94
C GLY A 34 2.42 -13.00 -2.48
N GLN A 35 3.23 -12.13 -3.11
CA GLN A 35 4.55 -12.52 -3.60
C GLN A 35 5.50 -12.85 -2.44
N SER A 36 6.33 -13.89 -2.60
CA SER A 36 7.36 -14.23 -1.63
C SER A 36 8.52 -13.22 -1.66
N GLY A 37 9.28 -13.11 -0.57
CA GLY A 37 10.49 -12.25 -0.52
C GLY A 37 11.48 -12.55 -1.64
N SER A 38 11.63 -13.82 -2.04
CA SER A 38 12.46 -14.24 -3.17
C SER A 38 11.94 -13.78 -4.53
N ALA A 39 10.61 -13.81 -4.75
CA ALA A 39 10.00 -13.26 -5.96
C ALA A 39 10.18 -11.74 -6.01
N ILE A 40 10.05 -11.08 -4.86
CA ILE A 40 10.27 -9.64 -4.71
C ILE A 40 11.71 -9.25 -5.07
N ALA A 41 12.67 -9.98 -4.52
CA ALA A 41 14.10 -9.80 -4.76
C ALA A 41 14.43 -9.86 -6.27
N ARG A 42 13.99 -10.93 -6.92
CA ARG A 42 14.20 -11.14 -8.37
C ARG A 42 13.62 -10.00 -9.21
N GLN A 43 12.42 -9.53 -8.90
CA GLN A 43 11.74 -8.53 -9.70
C GLN A 43 12.30 -7.11 -9.52
N LEU A 44 12.99 -6.85 -8.41
CA LEU A 44 13.57 -5.54 -8.08
C LEU A 44 15.10 -5.47 -8.18
N GLY A 45 15.74 -6.55 -8.63
CA GLY A 45 17.20 -6.66 -8.70
C GLY A 45 17.86 -6.54 -7.34
N LEU A 46 17.28 -7.19 -6.32
CA LEU A 46 17.73 -7.18 -4.92
C LEU A 46 18.14 -8.59 -4.49
N THR A 47 18.86 -8.69 -3.37
CA THR A 47 18.97 -9.96 -2.64
C THR A 47 17.68 -10.25 -1.84
N PRO A 48 17.45 -11.52 -1.44
CA PRO A 48 16.35 -11.86 -0.54
C PRO A 48 16.38 -11.06 0.77
N GLU A 49 17.57 -10.85 1.37
CA GLU A 49 17.67 -10.07 2.62
C GLU A 49 17.33 -8.59 2.39
N GLU A 50 17.77 -8.02 1.27
CA GLU A 50 17.43 -6.63 0.91
C GLU A 50 15.93 -6.45 0.68
N ALA A 51 15.28 -7.42 0.01
CA ALA A 51 13.84 -7.40 -0.20
C ALA A 51 13.08 -7.45 1.14
N GLU A 52 13.54 -8.25 2.09
CA GLU A 52 12.96 -8.35 3.42
C GLU A 52 13.19 -7.06 4.23
N ALA A 53 14.40 -6.48 4.15
CA ALA A 53 14.74 -5.22 4.79
C ALA A 53 13.89 -4.04 4.26
N VAL A 54 13.70 -3.95 2.94
CA VAL A 54 12.82 -2.92 2.34
C VAL A 54 11.37 -3.14 2.77
N THR A 55 10.90 -4.38 2.81
CA THR A 55 9.54 -4.72 3.27
C THR A 55 9.32 -4.28 4.71
N ARG A 56 10.27 -4.55 5.61
CA ARG A 56 10.22 -4.11 7.00
C ARG A 56 10.19 -2.58 7.13
N ARG A 57 11.06 -1.87 6.41
CA ARG A 57 11.08 -0.39 6.39
C ARG A 57 9.76 0.20 5.89
N VAL A 58 9.15 -0.40 4.87
CA VAL A 58 7.82 0.01 4.37
C VAL A 58 6.78 -0.11 5.47
N PHE A 59 6.75 -1.23 6.19
CA PHE A 59 5.80 -1.43 7.29
C PHE A 59 6.05 -0.47 8.46
N ASP A 60 7.30 -0.23 8.82
CA ASP A 60 7.66 0.74 9.86
C ASP A 60 7.17 2.15 9.49
N LYS A 61 7.37 2.59 8.24
CA LYS A 61 6.88 3.89 7.73
C LYS A 61 5.35 4.03 7.76
N LEU A 62 4.65 2.91 7.62
CA LEU A 62 3.19 2.84 7.70
C LEU A 62 2.68 2.68 9.14
N GLY A 63 3.56 2.39 10.10
CA GLY A 63 3.22 2.09 11.49
C GLY A 63 2.50 0.75 11.63
N LEU A 64 2.85 -0.22 10.80
CA LEU A 64 2.20 -1.53 10.73
C LEU A 64 2.99 -2.58 11.53
N VAL A 65 2.34 -3.16 12.53
CA VAL A 65 2.90 -4.26 13.32
C VAL A 65 2.77 -5.57 12.52
N PRO A 66 3.80 -6.44 12.51
CA PRO A 66 3.73 -7.74 11.86
C PRO A 66 2.53 -8.56 12.36
N SER A 67 1.69 -9.02 11.43
CA SER A 67 0.55 -9.91 11.74
C SER A 67 0.27 -10.82 10.54
N ALA A 68 -0.28 -12.01 10.80
CA ALA A 68 -0.63 -12.97 9.75
C ALA A 68 -1.66 -12.46 8.73
N HIS A 69 -2.40 -11.40 9.07
CA HIS A 69 -3.45 -10.81 8.22
C HIS A 69 -3.00 -9.56 7.46
N LEU A 70 -1.75 -9.14 7.61
CA LEU A 70 -1.26 -7.87 7.08
C LEU A 70 -1.37 -7.80 5.55
N GLY A 71 -1.02 -8.87 4.82
CA GLY A 71 -1.14 -8.92 3.35
C GLY A 71 -2.57 -8.71 2.84
N ARG A 72 -3.57 -9.25 3.56
CA ARG A 72 -5.00 -9.05 3.23
C ARG A 72 -5.46 -7.63 3.49
N ARG A 73 -4.92 -6.97 4.53
CA ARG A 73 -5.23 -5.56 4.84
C ARG A 73 -4.60 -4.62 3.82
N VAL A 74 -3.37 -4.88 3.39
CA VAL A 74 -2.72 -4.10 2.33
C VAL A 74 -3.49 -4.23 1.01
N LEU A 75 -3.91 -5.45 0.63
CA LEU A 75 -4.79 -5.67 -0.52
C LEU A 75 -6.07 -4.84 -0.44
N ALA A 76 -6.79 -4.91 0.68
CA ALA A 76 -8.03 -4.16 0.86
C ALA A 76 -7.84 -2.64 0.68
N VAL A 77 -6.72 -2.09 1.17
CA VAL A 77 -6.39 -0.66 1.03
C VAL A 77 -6.02 -0.30 -0.41
N LEU A 78 -5.23 -1.13 -1.10
CA LEU A 78 -4.88 -0.87 -2.50
C LEU A 78 -6.11 -0.92 -3.41
N THR A 79 -6.99 -1.91 -3.21
CA THR A 79 -8.26 -2.01 -3.94
C THR A 79 -9.12 -0.76 -3.73
N LEU A 80 -9.24 -0.28 -2.49
CA LEU A 80 -10.01 0.93 -2.19
C LEU A 80 -9.39 2.21 -2.78
N ARG A 81 -8.05 2.32 -2.78
CA ARG A 81 -7.36 3.47 -3.38
C ARG A 81 -7.50 3.49 -4.90
N GLN A 82 -7.34 2.34 -5.55
CA GLN A 82 -7.51 2.21 -7.00
C GLN A 82 -8.94 2.57 -7.42
N ALA A 83 -9.94 2.11 -6.68
CA ALA A 83 -11.33 2.49 -6.93
C ALA A 83 -11.57 4.01 -6.85
N ARG A 84 -10.92 4.71 -5.89
CA ARG A 84 -11.02 6.18 -5.77
C ARG A 84 -10.27 6.93 -6.86
N ASP A 85 -9.09 6.47 -7.28
CA ASP A 85 -8.34 7.12 -8.36
C ASP A 85 -9.10 6.98 -9.69
N VAL A 86 -9.66 5.79 -9.98
CA VAL A 86 -10.53 5.58 -11.16
C VAL A 86 -11.77 6.50 -11.11
N ALA A 87 -12.43 6.61 -9.96
CA ALA A 87 -13.59 7.48 -9.82
C ALA A 87 -13.23 8.97 -10.04
N ARG A 88 -12.04 9.41 -9.62
CA ARG A 88 -11.54 10.77 -9.85
C ARG A 88 -11.23 11.03 -11.32
N ASP A 89 -10.60 10.07 -12.00
CA ASP A 89 -10.25 10.18 -13.41
C ASP A 89 -11.52 10.25 -14.29
N VAL A 90 -12.54 9.45 -13.98
CA VAL A 90 -13.86 9.52 -14.63
C VAL A 90 -14.52 10.88 -14.37
N ALA A 91 -14.57 11.34 -13.12
CA ALA A 91 -15.16 12.65 -12.80
C ALA A 91 -14.43 13.82 -13.49
N ARG A 92 -13.11 13.70 -13.72
CA ARG A 92 -12.33 14.70 -14.47
C ARG A 92 -12.61 14.63 -15.97
N ALA A 93 -12.86 13.45 -16.52
CA ALA A 93 -13.19 13.25 -17.93
C ALA A 93 -14.62 13.72 -18.27
N GLU A 94 -15.55 13.66 -17.33
CA GLU A 94 -16.93 14.15 -17.52
C GLU A 94 -17.07 15.67 -17.28
N ALA A 95 -16.10 16.29 -16.61
CA ALA A 95 -16.11 17.73 -16.29
C ALA A 95 -15.41 18.61 -17.34
N GLY A 96 -14.88 18.03 -18.42
CA GLY A 96 -14.24 18.73 -19.54
C GLY A 96 -14.93 18.42 -20.85
#